data_AF-A0A2D6PYV7-F1
#
_entry.id   AF-A0A2D6PYV7-F1
#
_cell.length_a   1.000
_cell.length_b   1.000
_cell.length_c   1.000
_cell.angle_alpha   90.00
_cell.angle_beta   90.00
_cell.angle_gamma   90.00
#
_symmetry.space_group_name_H-M   'P 1'
#
loop_
_entity.id
_entity.type
_entity.pdbx_description
1 polymer ?
#
loop_
_entity_poly.entity_id
_entity_poly.type
_entity_poly.pdbx_seq_one_letter_code
_entity_poly.pdbx_strand_id
1 'polypeptide(L)'
;MPRRFVLTFLLCACCLAAAQGRTPSGQRPDQVQQKVKLAQLGAATRAPTPSEVKTLGLPFAVRTQGQIVTEVDPKGPAARAGLERGDAILALNANTLFSRDDVEDFLRVTKPGTKVSARVARARTAKREKLAITLGTRTVGGSPGITWKHAGLAQLKTVLKLARDDRKRILVGLSGAET
;
A
#
# COMPACT_ATOMS: atom_id res chain seq x y z
N MET A 1 -13.47 -80.87 -27.30
CA MET A 1 -12.94 -80.74 -28.68
C MET A 1 -12.46 -79.31 -28.89
N PRO A 2 -11.27 -79.09 -29.47
CA PRO A 2 -10.49 -77.85 -29.32
C PRO A 2 -10.52 -76.98 -30.58
N ARG A 3 -10.34 -75.66 -30.45
CA ARG A 3 -9.76 -74.84 -31.53
C ARG A 3 -8.80 -73.77 -30.97
N ARG A 4 -7.54 -73.93 -31.37
CA ARG A 4 -6.38 -73.03 -31.24
C ARG A 4 -6.54 -71.82 -32.18
N PHE A 5 -6.01 -70.66 -31.82
CA PHE A 5 -5.38 -69.64 -32.70
C PHE A 5 -4.79 -68.55 -31.76
N VAL A 6 -3.49 -68.53 -31.44
CA VAL A 6 -2.33 -68.06 -32.22
C VAL A 6 -2.35 -66.54 -32.47
N LEU A 7 -1.33 -65.89 -31.90
CA LEU A 7 -0.63 -64.67 -32.33
C LEU A 7 -1.38 -63.33 -32.22
N THR A 8 -0.81 -62.39 -31.46
CA THR A 8 0.01 -61.30 -32.03
C THR A 8 0.26 -60.25 -30.96
N PHE A 9 1.54 -59.98 -30.70
CA PHE A 9 2.03 -58.79 -30.03
C PHE A 9 1.45 -57.55 -30.70
N LEU A 10 0.62 -56.78 -29.99
CA LEU A 10 0.42 -55.36 -30.30
C LEU A 10 0.68 -54.55 -29.04
N LEU A 11 1.85 -53.92 -29.05
CA LEU A 11 2.27 -52.86 -28.15
C LEU A 11 1.25 -51.71 -28.25
N CYS A 12 0.17 -51.77 -27.47
CA CYS A 12 -0.77 -50.66 -27.38
C CYS A 12 -0.27 -49.69 -26.30
N ALA A 13 0.56 -48.75 -26.72
CA ALA A 13 0.84 -47.52 -26.00
C ALA A 13 -0.47 -46.73 -25.84
N CYS A 14 -1.19 -46.98 -24.75
CA CYS A 14 -2.35 -46.18 -24.41
C CYS A 14 -2.45 -46.01 -22.90
N CYS A 15 -2.53 -44.73 -22.52
CA CYS A 15 -2.92 -44.24 -21.20
C CYS A 15 -1.85 -44.22 -20.10
N LEU A 16 -0.72 -43.58 -20.40
CA LEU A 16 -0.08 -42.65 -19.47
C LEU A 16 -0.94 -41.37 -19.37
N ALA A 17 -2.16 -41.51 -18.85
CA ALA A 17 -3.04 -40.38 -18.59
C ALA A 17 -2.79 -39.91 -17.15
N ALA A 18 -1.97 -38.87 -17.06
CA ALA A 18 -1.70 -38.13 -15.85
C ALA A 18 -3.01 -37.86 -15.07
N ALA A 19 -3.10 -38.42 -13.87
CA ALA A 19 -4.07 -38.04 -12.86
C ALA A 19 -3.73 -36.63 -12.36
N GLN A 20 -3.98 -35.64 -13.21
CA GLN A 20 -4.12 -34.26 -12.79
C GLN A 20 -5.46 -34.16 -12.07
N GLY A 21 -5.44 -34.44 -10.77
CA GLY A 21 -6.50 -34.02 -9.88
C GLY A 21 -6.69 -32.51 -10.04
N ARG A 22 -7.72 -32.14 -10.79
CA ARG A 22 -8.26 -30.77 -10.81
C ARG A 22 -8.62 -30.47 -9.37
N THR A 23 -7.76 -29.77 -8.66
CA THR A 23 -8.16 -29.11 -7.42
C THR A 23 -9.25 -28.12 -7.82
N PRO A 24 -10.47 -28.25 -7.29
CA PRO A 24 -11.46 -27.21 -7.49
C PRO A 24 -10.89 -25.97 -6.81
N SER A 25 -10.73 -24.90 -7.60
CA SER A 25 -10.48 -23.55 -7.10
C SER A 25 -11.69 -23.11 -6.27
N GLY A 26 -11.79 -23.64 -5.06
CA GLY A 26 -12.74 -23.23 -4.05
C GLY A 26 -12.32 -21.85 -3.58
N GLN A 27 -12.95 -20.82 -4.13
CA GLN A 27 -13.02 -19.52 -3.49
C GLN A 27 -13.55 -19.75 -2.06
N ARG A 28 -12.66 -19.61 -1.07
CA ARG A 28 -13.03 -19.71 0.33
C ARG A 28 -13.97 -18.54 0.66
N PRO A 29 -15.22 -18.79 1.09
CA PRO A 29 -16.06 -17.72 1.60
C PRO A 29 -15.42 -17.18 2.89
N ASP A 30 -15.66 -15.91 3.19
CA ASP A 30 -15.39 -15.25 4.48
C ASP A 30 -13.99 -14.63 4.68
N GLN A 31 -13.40 -14.05 3.63
CA GLN A 31 -12.46 -12.94 3.82
C GLN A 31 -13.26 -11.74 4.34
N VAL A 32 -13.42 -11.61 5.66
CA VAL A 32 -13.84 -10.34 6.28
C VAL A 32 -12.72 -9.33 6.02
N GLN A 33 -12.77 -8.69 4.85
CA GLN A 33 -11.91 -7.59 4.48
C GLN A 33 -12.18 -6.46 5.47
N GLN A 34 -11.35 -6.35 6.52
CA GLN A 34 -11.51 -5.29 7.48
C GLN A 34 -11.23 -3.98 6.76
N LYS A 35 -12.31 -3.26 6.44
CA LYS A 35 -12.28 -1.95 5.80
C LYS A 35 -11.67 -0.95 6.77
N VAL A 36 -10.40 -0.62 6.57
CA VAL A 36 -9.73 0.41 7.38
C VAL A 36 -10.07 1.77 6.78
N LYS A 37 -10.58 2.67 7.61
CA LYS A 37 -10.81 4.07 7.24
C LYS A 37 -9.51 4.84 7.47
N LEU A 38 -8.84 5.23 6.40
CA LEU A 38 -7.66 6.11 6.46
C LEU A 38 -8.04 7.53 6.06
N ALA A 39 -7.24 8.50 6.52
CA ALA A 39 -7.35 9.84 6.01
C ALA A 39 -6.81 9.93 4.58
N GLN A 40 -7.36 10.86 3.79
CA GLN A 40 -6.95 11.10 2.41
C GLN A 40 -6.87 12.59 2.13
N LEU A 41 -5.78 13.00 1.47
CA LEU A 41 -5.59 14.36 0.99
C LEU A 41 -6.33 14.64 -0.32
N GLY A 42 -6.53 13.62 -1.16
CA GLY A 42 -7.19 13.78 -2.47
C GLY A 42 -6.29 14.44 -3.51
N ALA A 43 -4.98 14.33 -3.34
CA ALA A 43 -3.99 14.80 -4.29
C ALA A 43 -2.90 13.74 -4.44
N ALA A 44 -2.41 13.56 -5.66
CA ALA A 44 -1.20 12.79 -5.92
C ALA A 44 0.01 13.73 -5.82
N THR A 45 1.03 13.27 -5.11
CA THR A 45 2.22 14.04 -4.85
C THR A 45 3.47 13.26 -5.21
N ARG A 46 4.53 13.97 -5.59
CA ARG A 46 5.85 13.39 -5.83
C ARG A 46 6.97 14.32 -5.39
N ALA A 47 8.17 13.76 -5.30
CA ALA A 47 9.37 14.54 -5.06
C ALA A 47 9.63 15.54 -6.22
N PRO A 48 9.99 16.80 -5.90
CA PRO A 48 10.38 17.79 -6.88
C PRO A 48 11.72 17.42 -7.54
N THR A 49 11.85 17.67 -8.84
CA THR A 49 13.17 17.64 -9.48
C THR A 49 13.87 19.00 -9.34
N PRO A 50 15.20 19.06 -9.27
CA PRO A 50 15.95 20.32 -9.19
C PRO A 50 15.60 21.33 -10.29
N SER A 51 15.42 20.83 -11.51
CA SER A 51 15.10 21.64 -12.68
C SER A 51 13.70 22.25 -12.58
N GLU A 52 12.72 21.50 -12.07
CA GLU A 52 11.34 21.99 -11.92
C GLU A 52 11.21 23.08 -10.87
N VAL A 53 11.92 22.98 -9.73
CA VAL A 53 11.88 24.05 -8.73
C VAL A 53 12.37 25.37 -9.33
N LYS A 54 13.41 25.31 -10.18
CA LYS A 54 13.94 26.49 -10.87
C LYS A 54 12.95 27.03 -11.91
N THR A 55 12.38 26.16 -12.74
CA THR A 55 11.43 26.54 -13.81
C THR A 55 10.11 27.07 -13.25
N LEU A 56 9.63 26.50 -12.16
CA LEU A 56 8.40 26.91 -11.46
C LEU A 56 8.64 28.08 -10.48
N GLY A 57 9.84 28.66 -10.44
CA GLY A 57 10.17 29.78 -9.55
C GLY A 57 9.97 29.47 -8.06
N LEU A 58 9.94 28.20 -7.68
CA LEU A 58 9.64 27.77 -6.33
C LEU A 58 10.86 28.01 -5.42
N PRO A 59 10.66 28.28 -4.11
CA PRO A 59 11.77 28.53 -3.19
C PRO A 59 12.71 27.31 -3.09
N PHE A 60 14.01 27.54 -2.96
CA PHE A 60 15.03 26.48 -2.87
C PHE A 60 14.73 25.42 -1.79
N ALA A 61 14.06 25.81 -0.70
CA ALA A 61 13.61 24.89 0.34
C ALA A 61 12.78 23.72 -0.23
N VAL A 62 11.99 23.94 -1.29
CA VAL A 62 11.18 22.90 -1.93
C VAL A 62 12.05 21.75 -2.46
N ARG A 63 13.31 22.03 -2.86
CA ARG A 63 14.23 21.01 -3.39
C ARG A 63 14.59 19.95 -2.35
N THR A 64 14.61 20.32 -1.07
CA THR A 64 15.04 19.45 0.03
C THR A 64 13.87 19.01 0.88
N GLN A 65 12.82 19.84 0.99
CA GLN A 65 11.64 19.54 1.77
C GLN A 65 10.40 20.01 0.99
N GLY A 66 9.66 19.04 0.49
CA GLY A 66 8.35 19.28 -0.07
C GLY A 66 7.99 18.28 -1.13
N GLN A 67 6.70 18.21 -1.42
CA GLN A 67 6.15 17.34 -2.43
C GLN A 67 5.35 18.18 -3.43
N ILE A 68 5.63 18.03 -4.72
CA ILE A 68 4.88 18.68 -5.79
C ILE A 68 3.59 17.90 -6.00
N VAL A 69 2.50 18.64 -6.10
CA VAL A 69 1.18 18.14 -6.46
C VAL A 69 1.14 17.91 -7.97
N THR A 70 1.05 16.64 -8.38
CA THR A 70 0.97 16.27 -9.80
C THR A 70 -0.45 16.18 -10.28
N GLU A 71 -1.37 15.83 -9.39
CA GLU A 71 -2.78 15.64 -9.71
C GLU A 71 -3.60 15.94 -8.47
N VAL A 72 -4.79 16.51 -8.68
CA VAL A 72 -5.75 16.80 -7.63
C VAL A 72 -7.08 16.21 -8.05
N ASP A 73 -7.70 15.43 -7.16
CA ASP A 73 -9.06 14.97 -7.37
C ASP A 73 -10.00 16.19 -7.28
N PRO A 74 -10.71 16.57 -8.35
CA PRO A 74 -11.57 17.76 -8.38
C PRO A 74 -12.72 17.68 -7.37
N LYS A 75 -13.14 16.47 -6.96
CA LYS A 75 -14.17 16.28 -5.91
C LYS A 75 -13.56 16.07 -4.53
N GLY A 76 -12.23 15.94 -4.47
CA GLY A 76 -11.45 15.61 -3.30
C GLY A 76 -11.23 16.78 -2.33
N PRO A 77 -10.74 16.47 -1.12
CA PRO A 77 -10.53 17.47 -0.08
C PRO A 77 -9.45 18.52 -0.41
N ALA A 78 -8.40 18.15 -1.14
CA ALA A 78 -7.38 19.08 -1.61
C ALA A 78 -7.94 20.15 -2.56
N ALA A 79 -8.77 19.78 -3.54
CA ALA A 79 -9.42 20.73 -4.45
C ALA A 79 -10.33 21.71 -3.71
N ARG A 80 -11.11 21.20 -2.73
CA ARG A 80 -11.99 22.04 -1.88
C ARG A 80 -11.20 23.05 -1.05
N ALA A 81 -9.95 22.76 -0.74
CA ALA A 81 -9.06 23.66 -0.01
C ALA A 81 -8.29 24.64 -0.94
N GLY A 82 -8.53 24.58 -2.25
CA GLY A 82 -7.88 25.44 -3.24
C GLY A 82 -6.48 24.98 -3.66
N LEU A 83 -6.11 23.73 -3.38
CA LEU A 83 -4.83 23.16 -3.85
C LEU A 83 -4.91 22.87 -5.34
N GLU A 84 -3.90 23.28 -6.09
CA GLU A 84 -3.85 23.09 -7.54
C GLU A 84 -2.64 22.24 -7.96
N ARG A 85 -2.71 21.68 -9.17
CA ARG A 85 -1.58 21.00 -9.78
C ARG A 85 -0.41 21.96 -9.97
N GLY A 86 0.79 21.51 -9.61
CA GLY A 86 2.02 22.30 -9.67
C GLY A 86 2.35 22.99 -8.34
N ASP A 87 1.42 23.04 -7.39
CA ASP A 87 1.71 23.54 -6.06
C ASP A 87 2.65 22.59 -5.32
N ALA A 88 3.54 23.14 -4.48
CA ALA A 88 4.44 22.36 -3.66
C ALA A 88 4.02 22.42 -2.18
N ILE A 89 3.71 21.26 -1.60
CA ILE A 89 3.39 21.14 -0.17
C ILE A 89 4.69 21.00 0.60
N LEU A 90 4.97 21.93 1.49
CA LEU A 90 6.20 21.96 2.30
C LEU A 90 6.02 21.27 3.65
N ALA A 91 4.84 21.45 4.25
CA ALA A 91 4.54 20.90 5.56
C ALA A 91 3.03 20.70 5.75
N LEU A 92 2.68 19.71 6.57
CA LEU A 92 1.33 19.49 7.08
C LEU A 92 1.35 19.67 8.60
N ASN A 93 0.59 20.63 9.10
CA ASN A 93 0.68 21.12 10.48
C ASN A 93 2.12 21.53 10.86
N ALA A 94 2.65 20.92 11.91
CA ALA A 94 4.03 21.11 12.37
C ALA A 94 5.03 20.16 11.68
N ASN A 95 4.55 19.20 10.87
CA ASN A 95 5.40 18.18 10.25
C ASN A 95 5.85 18.64 8.86
N THR A 96 7.16 18.85 8.71
CA THR A 96 7.80 19.08 7.43
C THR A 96 7.81 17.79 6.62
N LEU A 97 7.54 17.90 5.31
CA LEU A 97 7.53 16.75 4.40
C LEU A 97 8.83 16.71 3.61
N PHE A 98 9.58 15.61 3.72
CA PHE A 98 10.79 15.37 2.95
C PHE A 98 10.54 14.33 1.86
N SER A 99 9.74 13.32 2.17
CA SER A 99 9.42 12.20 1.28
C SER A 99 7.92 12.10 0.99
N ARG A 100 7.57 11.25 0.01
CA ARG A 100 6.19 10.87 -0.24
C ARG A 100 5.64 10.01 0.91
N ASP A 101 6.49 9.19 1.50
CA ASP A 101 6.13 8.31 2.61
C ASP A 101 5.72 9.11 3.85
N ASP A 102 6.35 10.27 4.10
CA ASP A 102 5.97 11.16 5.20
C ASP A 102 4.52 11.65 5.08
N VAL A 103 4.05 11.88 3.85
CA VAL A 103 2.65 12.25 3.58
C VAL A 103 1.73 11.09 3.91
N GLU A 104 2.09 9.87 3.50
CA GLU A 104 1.30 8.68 3.76
C GLU A 104 1.24 8.36 5.26
N ASP A 105 2.37 8.44 5.95
CA ASP A 105 2.48 8.23 7.39
C ASP A 105 1.68 9.28 8.16
N PHE A 106 1.76 10.54 7.76
CA PHE A 106 0.93 11.60 8.33
C PHE A 106 -0.57 11.30 8.16
N LEU A 107 -1.01 10.82 6.99
CA LEU A 107 -2.39 10.44 6.74
C LEU A 107 -2.83 9.17 7.49
N ARG A 108 -1.89 8.27 7.82
CA ARG A 108 -2.16 7.07 8.63
C ARG A 108 -2.39 7.40 10.09
N VAL A 109 -1.62 8.33 10.66
CA VAL A 109 -1.75 8.74 12.06
C VAL A 109 -2.86 9.77 12.29
N THR A 110 -3.24 10.51 11.24
CA THR A 110 -4.28 11.54 11.33
C THR A 110 -5.66 10.94 11.12
N LYS A 111 -6.63 11.37 11.94
CA LYS A 111 -8.02 10.96 11.77
C LYS A 111 -8.63 11.61 10.52
N PRO A 112 -9.40 10.87 9.71
CA PRO A 112 -10.16 11.47 8.63
C PRO A 112 -11.18 12.48 9.17
N GLY A 113 -11.49 13.52 8.40
CA GLY A 113 -12.35 14.64 8.80
C GLY A 113 -11.64 15.74 9.59
N THR A 114 -10.38 15.53 9.97
CA THR A 114 -9.59 16.54 10.70
C THR A 114 -9.17 17.66 9.75
N LYS A 115 -9.25 18.91 10.21
CA LYS A 115 -8.70 20.07 9.52
C LYS A 115 -7.19 20.16 9.79
N VAL A 116 -6.40 20.11 8.74
CA VAL A 116 -4.93 20.16 8.76
C VAL A 116 -4.49 21.45 8.08
N SER A 117 -3.55 22.17 8.68
CA SER A 117 -2.96 23.34 8.03
C SER A 117 -1.77 22.94 7.17
N ALA A 118 -1.92 23.01 5.85
CA ALA A 118 -0.86 22.78 4.89
C ALA A 118 -0.12 24.09 4.59
N ARG A 119 1.22 24.07 4.68
CA ARG A 119 2.07 25.14 4.12
C ARG A 119 2.40 24.78 2.69
N VAL A 120 1.96 25.62 1.76
CA VAL A 120 2.06 25.39 0.31
C VAL A 120 2.83 26.53 -0.33
N ALA A 121 3.64 26.23 -1.33
CA ALA A 121 4.26 27.21 -2.22
C ALA A 121 3.62 27.11 -3.60
N ARG A 122 3.05 28.22 -4.06
CA ARG A 122 2.37 28.32 -5.37
C ARG A 122 3.41 28.44 -6.48
N ALA A 123 3.34 27.60 -7.50
CA ALA A 123 4.29 27.64 -8.63
C ALA A 123 4.19 28.93 -9.48
N ARG A 124 3.04 29.60 -9.52
CA ARG A 124 2.88 30.82 -10.34
C ARG A 124 3.43 32.09 -9.70
N THR A 125 3.39 32.17 -8.38
CA THR A 125 3.71 33.39 -7.62
C THR A 125 4.88 33.22 -6.67
N ALA A 126 5.43 32.00 -6.55
CA ALA A 126 6.43 31.60 -5.56
C ALA A 126 6.04 31.90 -4.10
N LYS A 127 4.79 32.32 -3.86
CA LYS A 127 4.31 32.77 -2.56
C LYS A 127 3.98 31.56 -1.70
N ARG A 128 4.39 31.63 -0.44
CA ARG A 128 4.01 30.66 0.58
C ARG A 128 2.66 31.04 1.16
N GLU A 129 1.74 30.09 1.16
CA GLU A 129 0.41 30.25 1.70
C GLU A 129 0.09 29.10 2.65
N LYS A 130 -0.71 29.41 3.68
CA LYS A 130 -1.19 28.41 4.63
C LYS A 130 -2.63 28.08 4.28
N LEU A 131 -2.86 26.88 3.77
CA LEU A 131 -4.19 26.38 3.42
C LEU A 131 -4.71 25.46 4.51
N ALA A 132 -5.98 25.57 4.86
CA ALA A 132 -6.62 24.64 5.77
C ALA A 132 -7.33 23.55 4.96
N ILE A 133 -6.80 22.33 4.99
CA ILE A 133 -7.32 21.18 4.26
C ILE A 133 -8.06 20.26 5.23
N THR A 134 -9.35 20.02 5.00
CA THR A 134 -10.11 19.01 5.75
C THR A 134 -9.88 17.65 5.12
N LEU A 135 -9.23 16.73 5.83
CA LEU A 135 -8.91 15.41 5.26
C LEU A 135 -10.17 14.60 5.00
N GLY A 136 -10.22 13.92 3.86
CA GLY A 136 -11.29 12.99 3.51
C GLY A 136 -11.07 11.62 4.10
N THR A 137 -12.05 10.73 3.93
CA THR A 137 -11.93 9.31 4.25
C THR A 137 -11.63 8.51 2.98
N ARG A 138 -10.53 7.76 2.96
CA ARG A 138 -10.36 6.64 2.01
C ARG A 138 -10.58 5.33 2.74
N THR A 139 -11.48 4.53 2.21
CA THR A 139 -11.58 3.14 2.65
C THR A 139 -10.58 2.33 1.84
N VAL A 140 -9.56 1.80 2.50
CA VAL A 140 -8.62 0.88 1.86
C VAL A 140 -9.03 -0.53 2.26
N GLY A 141 -9.11 -1.44 1.28
CA GLY A 141 -9.27 -2.86 1.56
C GLY A 141 -8.03 -3.32 2.32
N GLY A 142 -8.18 -3.69 3.59
CA GLY A 142 -7.07 -4.19 4.37
C GLY A 142 -6.46 -5.42 3.68
N SER A 143 -5.13 -5.44 3.50
CA SER A 143 -4.44 -6.64 3.06
C SER A 143 -4.72 -7.77 4.06
N PRO A 144 -5.04 -8.99 3.61
CA PRO A 144 -5.29 -10.10 4.52
C PRO A 144 -4.01 -10.44 5.30
N GLY A 145 -4.05 -10.18 6.61
CA GLY A 145 -3.40 -10.99 7.63
C GLY A 145 -1.87 -11.02 7.66
N ILE A 146 -1.20 -9.87 7.83
CA ILE A 146 0.09 -9.87 8.54
C ILE A 146 -0.13 -9.16 9.87
N THR A 147 -0.54 -9.93 10.88
CA THR A 147 -0.49 -9.48 12.28
C THR A 147 0.95 -9.61 12.77
N TRP A 148 1.63 -8.48 12.93
CA TRP A 148 2.93 -8.42 13.59
C TRP A 148 2.75 -8.79 15.07
N LYS A 149 3.15 -10.01 15.44
CA LYS A 149 3.27 -10.43 16.85
C LYS A 149 4.75 -10.51 17.19
N HIS A 150 5.21 -9.56 17.99
CA HIS A 150 6.54 -9.62 18.60
C HIS A 150 6.55 -10.80 19.58
N ALA A 151 7.36 -11.81 19.28
CA ALA A 151 7.54 -12.97 20.12
C ALA A 151 9.04 -13.17 20.31
N GLY A 152 9.52 -13.02 21.56
CA GLY A 152 10.86 -13.50 21.89
C GLY A 152 10.97 -15.01 21.62
N LEU A 153 12.19 -15.53 21.42
CA LEU A 153 12.43 -16.95 21.12
C LEU A 153 11.72 -17.91 22.11
N ALA A 154 11.60 -17.51 23.39
CA ALA A 154 10.89 -18.26 24.43
C ALA A 154 9.40 -18.47 24.14
N GLN A 155 8.77 -17.56 23.38
CA GLN A 155 7.35 -17.59 23.03
C GLN A 155 7.10 -18.22 21.64
N LEU A 156 8.15 -18.57 20.90
CA LEU A 156 8.06 -19.05 19.51
C LEU A 156 7.21 -20.31 19.37
N LYS A 157 7.33 -21.26 20.31
CA LYS A 157 6.50 -22.49 20.31
C LYS A 157 5.01 -22.17 20.44
N THR A 158 4.66 -21.24 21.32
CA THR A 158 3.27 -20.80 21.55
C THR A 158 2.73 -20.09 20.33
N VAL A 159 3.53 -19.22 19.71
CA VAL A 159 3.13 -18.46 18.52
C VAL A 159 3.02 -19.35 17.29
N LEU A 160 3.92 -20.33 17.10
CA LEU A 160 3.82 -21.34 16.05
C LEU A 160 2.61 -22.25 16.22
N LYS A 161 2.30 -22.64 17.47
CA LYS A 161 1.11 -23.44 17.78
C LYS A 161 -0.16 -22.65 17.45
N LEU A 162 -0.23 -21.40 17.90
CA LEU A 162 -1.35 -20.50 17.60
C LEU A 162 -1.48 -20.24 16.08
N ALA A 163 -0.37 -20.06 15.36
CA ALA A 163 -0.37 -19.91 13.90
C ALA A 163 -0.92 -21.14 13.18
N ARG A 164 -0.52 -22.33 13.67
CA ARG A 164 -0.91 -23.63 13.14
C ARG A 164 -2.39 -23.89 13.39
N ASP A 165 -2.88 -23.60 14.58
CA ASP A 165 -4.28 -23.77 14.99
C ASP A 165 -5.20 -22.78 14.24
N ASP A 166 -4.77 -21.52 14.06
CA ASP A 166 -5.55 -20.50 13.34
C ASP A 166 -5.37 -20.53 11.81
N ARG A 167 -4.54 -21.43 11.26
CA ARG A 167 -4.11 -21.44 9.84
C ARG A 167 -3.66 -20.07 9.31
N LYS A 168 -3.05 -19.24 10.17
CA LYS A 168 -2.57 -17.89 9.83
C LYS A 168 -1.08 -17.90 9.48
N ARG A 169 -0.70 -17.06 8.51
CA ARG A 169 0.71 -16.78 8.22
C ARG A 169 1.22 -15.75 9.23
N ILE A 170 2.25 -16.10 10.00
CA ILE A 170 2.91 -15.20 10.93
C ILE A 170 4.34 -14.99 10.45
N LEU A 171 4.74 -13.72 10.29
CA LEU A 171 6.13 -13.33 10.10
C LEU A 171 6.73 -13.13 11.49
N VAL A 172 7.74 -13.94 11.83
CA VAL A 172 8.52 -13.80 13.06
C VAL A 172 9.77 -13.01 12.72
N GLY A 173 9.80 -11.74 13.11
CA GLY A 173 11.01 -10.92 13.03
C GLY A 173 11.93 -11.23 14.20
N LEU A 174 13.09 -11.82 13.93
CA LEU A 174 14.17 -11.91 14.92
C LEU A 174 14.86 -10.55 14.98
N SER A 175 14.32 -9.62 15.77
CA SER A 175 15.00 -8.36 16.06
C SER A 175 16.10 -8.63 17.09
N GLY A 176 17.35 -8.76 16.62
CA GLY A 176 18.51 -8.97 17.48
C GLY A 176 19.73 -9.52 16.75
N ALA A 177 20.25 -8.79 15.77
CA ALA A 177 21.63 -8.85 15.32
C ALA A 177 21.93 -7.63 14.42
N GLU A 178 21.74 -6.43 14.97
CA GLU A 178 22.53 -5.28 14.52
C GLU A 178 23.55 -5.07 15.66
N THR A 179 24.82 -5.14 15.26
CA THR A 179 26.09 -5.00 16.01
C THR A 179 26.04 -4.38 17.40
#